data_AF-A0A1W1GZD3-F1
#
_entry.id   AF-A0A1W1GZD3-F1
#
_cell.length_a   1.000
_cell.length_b   1.000
_cell.length_c   1.000
_cell.angle_alpha   90.00
_cell.angle_beta   90.00
_cell.angle_gamma   90.00
#
_symmetry.space_group_name_H-M   'P 1'
#
loop_
_entity.id
_entity.type
_entity.pdbx_description
1 polymer ?
#
loop_
_entity_poly.entity_id
_entity_poly.type
_entity_poly.pdbx_seq_one_letter_code
_entity_poly.pdbx_strand_id
1 'polypeptide(L)'
;MHSDHAERLPEPASPLAEGEAPHGVSLPAQEALLDDAGTGEDTLELAPPRHRLPQIALPDNVVLKGAVQKLVEQKARLDRLAAEGQLAGLLPPEWHGNGVRAIDLSSFVQGVLPFLQPAERGETAPARLPVRHVLGDDSRWGLADVPEPKSLAWYLASDDRANAGSKDVAEAYLVGALGLAWMQEGRSRPGFLRAMDQDSLAARVTMLGYPPPSELALYSVTAHGQPQIWCVHGRRRLRPLVAPWLSVPLLTAYGVPAPVAWPGSFPPVEAVAEAIAAARPGKLLPEVDLGRVVAKIAEDASSEAWQPVSLLQLNTWSPRWPFFLGTFVGLPSLLLVTAALALPGAVEAATVAASLGFAGGAIGALAVPWIHARRKHLS
;
A
#
# COMPACT_ATOMS: atom_id res chain seq x y z
N MET A 1 -35.63 -24.11 65.34
CA MET A 1 -36.44 -23.56 64.24
C MET A 1 -35.97 -24.27 62.97
N HIS A 2 -36.74 -25.28 62.57
CA HIS A 2 -36.59 -26.04 61.33
C HIS A 2 -37.15 -25.24 60.16
N SER A 3 -36.50 -25.31 58.99
CA SER A 3 -37.07 -25.13 57.63
C SER A 3 -35.91 -25.43 56.64
N ASP A 4 -35.75 -26.70 56.26
CA ASP A 4 -36.25 -27.31 55.01
C ASP A 4 -35.36 -27.02 53.79
N HIS A 5 -34.37 -27.89 53.63
CA HIS A 5 -33.73 -28.20 52.36
C HIS A 5 -34.68 -29.10 51.56
N ALA A 6 -35.31 -28.57 50.51
CA ALA A 6 -35.98 -29.39 49.51
C ALA A 6 -35.00 -29.66 48.35
N GLU A 7 -34.53 -30.90 48.30
CA GLU A 7 -33.89 -31.53 47.14
C GLU A 7 -34.77 -31.36 45.89
N ARG A 8 -34.16 -30.98 44.77
CA ARG A 8 -34.68 -31.33 43.44
C ARG A 8 -33.67 -32.22 42.75
N LEU A 9 -33.98 -33.50 42.70
CA LEU A 9 -33.38 -34.46 41.78
C LEU A 9 -33.83 -34.16 40.33
N PRO A 10 -33.02 -34.52 39.33
CA PRO A 10 -33.24 -34.19 37.92
C PRO A 10 -34.20 -35.20 37.26
N GLU A 11 -35.16 -34.70 36.49
CA GLU A 11 -35.93 -35.53 35.54
C GLU A 11 -35.34 -35.48 34.12
N PRO A 12 -35.54 -36.53 33.31
CA PRO A 12 -34.60 -36.95 32.27
C PRO A 12 -34.94 -36.47 30.85
N ALA A 13 -33.94 -36.66 30.00
CA ALA A 13 -33.78 -36.28 28.60
C ALA A 13 -35.00 -36.44 27.67
N SER A 14 -35.12 -35.48 26.74
CA SER A 14 -35.46 -35.76 25.34
C SER A 14 -34.30 -35.35 24.43
N PRO A 15 -33.97 -36.15 23.42
CA PRO A 15 -32.77 -35.99 22.61
C PRO A 15 -33.00 -34.98 21.49
N LEU A 16 -31.91 -34.40 20.97
CA LEU A 16 -31.68 -33.93 19.60
C LEU A 16 -30.44 -33.02 19.69
N ALA A 17 -29.25 -33.54 19.42
CA ALA A 17 -28.66 -33.73 18.10
C ALA A 17 -27.56 -32.67 17.89
N GLU A 18 -26.35 -33.16 18.18
CA GLU A 18 -25.02 -32.78 17.70
C GLU A 18 -24.91 -31.70 16.62
N GLY A 19 -24.01 -30.74 16.87
CA GLY A 19 -22.96 -30.39 15.91
C GLY A 19 -23.24 -29.25 14.93
N GLU A 20 -22.84 -28.04 15.31
CA GLU A 20 -22.54 -26.94 14.37
C GLU A 20 -21.38 -27.29 13.42
N ALA A 21 -21.56 -26.94 12.14
CA ALA A 21 -20.49 -26.68 11.18
C ALA A 21 -20.86 -25.43 10.33
N PRO A 22 -19.92 -24.52 10.01
CA PRO A 22 -20.27 -23.21 9.46
C PRO A 22 -20.35 -23.15 7.92
N HIS A 23 -21.30 -22.34 7.46
CA HIS A 23 -21.39 -21.63 6.18
C HIS A 23 -21.12 -22.39 4.86
N GLY A 24 -22.13 -23.15 4.44
CA GLY A 24 -22.38 -23.44 3.02
C GLY A 24 -23.04 -22.25 2.32
N VAL A 25 -22.62 -21.96 1.10
CA VAL A 25 -23.20 -20.94 0.21
C VAL A 25 -24.56 -21.45 -0.26
N SER A 26 -25.65 -20.80 0.16
CA SER A 26 -26.97 -21.11 -0.39
C SER A 26 -27.15 -20.41 -1.74
N LEU A 27 -27.30 -21.21 -2.80
CA LEU A 27 -27.90 -20.75 -4.04
C LEU A 27 -29.35 -20.28 -3.74
N PRO A 28 -29.90 -19.30 -4.48
CA PRO A 28 -31.28 -18.91 -4.29
C PRO A 28 -32.20 -20.12 -4.48
N ALA A 29 -33.15 -20.30 -3.55
CA ALA A 29 -34.12 -21.37 -3.59
C ALA A 29 -34.94 -21.31 -4.88
N GLN A 30 -35.28 -22.49 -5.41
CA GLN A 30 -35.99 -22.70 -6.67
C GLN A 30 -37.32 -21.91 -6.76
N GLU A 31 -37.94 -21.63 -5.62
CA GLU A 31 -39.16 -20.81 -5.50
C GLU A 31 -38.94 -19.34 -5.95
N ALA A 32 -37.74 -18.78 -5.73
CA ALA A 32 -37.41 -17.42 -6.17
C ALA A 32 -37.13 -17.32 -7.70
N LEU A 33 -37.00 -18.46 -8.38
CA LEU A 33 -36.85 -18.54 -9.84
C LEU A 33 -38.20 -18.71 -10.56
N LEU A 34 -39.28 -19.03 -9.83
CA LEU A 34 -40.54 -19.49 -10.41
C LEU A 34 -41.71 -18.49 -10.32
N ASP A 35 -41.54 -17.35 -9.64
CA ASP A 35 -42.61 -16.34 -9.48
C ASP A 35 -43.01 -15.61 -10.79
N ASP A 36 -42.41 -15.96 -11.94
CA ASP A 36 -42.76 -15.40 -13.26
C ASP A 36 -43.20 -16.47 -14.29
N ALA A 37 -43.62 -17.65 -13.82
CA ALA A 37 -44.11 -18.71 -14.69
C ALA A 37 -45.55 -18.46 -15.19
N GLY A 38 -45.67 -17.59 -16.20
CA GLY A 38 -46.80 -17.63 -17.13
C GLY A 38 -46.79 -18.94 -17.92
N THR A 39 -47.85 -19.72 -17.82
CA THR A 39 -48.04 -21.00 -18.53
C THR A 39 -48.07 -20.82 -20.04
N GLY A 40 -47.14 -21.48 -20.74
CA GLY A 40 -47.19 -21.64 -22.20
C GLY A 40 -45.92 -22.30 -22.72
N GLU A 41 -45.99 -23.60 -23.02
CA GLU A 41 -45.06 -24.26 -23.94
C GLU A 41 -45.18 -23.60 -25.31
N ASP A 42 -44.23 -22.73 -25.63
CA ASP A 42 -43.84 -22.39 -26.99
C ASP A 42 -42.42 -21.85 -26.92
N THR A 43 -41.63 -22.14 -27.94
CA THR A 43 -40.28 -21.63 -28.17
C THR A 43 -40.22 -20.10 -28.03
N LEU A 44 -40.02 -19.62 -26.81
CA LEU A 44 -39.59 -18.26 -26.55
C LEU A 44 -38.12 -18.19 -26.96
N GLU A 45 -37.88 -17.82 -28.22
CA GLU A 45 -36.83 -16.82 -28.46
C GLU A 45 -37.13 -15.68 -27.49
N LEU A 46 -36.52 -15.73 -26.30
CA LEU A 46 -36.56 -14.66 -25.32
C LEU A 46 -36.12 -13.41 -26.06
N ALA A 47 -37.10 -12.56 -26.40
CA ALA A 47 -36.84 -11.27 -27.01
C ALA A 47 -35.72 -10.60 -26.19
N PRO A 48 -34.71 -10.01 -26.84
CA PRO A 48 -33.55 -9.52 -26.13
C PRO A 48 -34.02 -8.63 -24.98
N PRO A 49 -33.52 -8.86 -23.75
CA PRO A 49 -33.99 -8.15 -22.57
C PRO A 49 -33.91 -6.65 -22.85
N ARG A 50 -35.07 -5.98 -22.81
CA ARG A 50 -35.15 -4.53 -23.01
C ARG A 50 -34.57 -3.84 -21.78
N HIS A 51 -33.27 -3.63 -21.81
CA HIS A 51 -32.55 -2.90 -20.78
C HIS A 51 -33.04 -1.45 -20.74
N ARG A 52 -33.40 -0.98 -19.54
CA ARG A 52 -33.86 0.39 -19.27
C ARG A 52 -32.71 1.28 -18.80
N LEU A 53 -31.72 0.69 -18.14
CA LEU A 53 -30.56 1.42 -17.61
C LEU A 53 -29.64 1.92 -18.73
N PRO A 54 -29.06 3.13 -18.58
CA PRO A 54 -28.10 3.65 -19.55
C PRO A 54 -26.82 2.81 -19.54
N GLN A 55 -26.27 2.59 -20.72
CA GLN A 55 -24.93 2.02 -20.87
C GLN A 55 -23.88 3.10 -20.65
N ILE A 56 -22.87 2.80 -19.84
CA ILE A 56 -21.76 3.72 -19.59
C ILE A 56 -20.98 3.98 -20.88
N ALA A 57 -20.77 5.25 -21.18
CA ALA A 57 -19.86 5.68 -22.23
C ALA A 57 -18.41 5.40 -21.81
N LEU A 58 -17.69 4.65 -22.65
CA LEU A 58 -16.27 4.37 -22.45
C LEU A 58 -15.42 5.42 -23.19
N PRO A 59 -14.18 5.70 -22.75
CA PRO A 59 -13.29 6.63 -23.43
C PRO A 59 -13.09 6.27 -24.90
N ASP A 60 -13.16 7.25 -25.80
CA ASP A 60 -12.99 7.04 -27.24
C ASP A 60 -11.53 6.94 -27.68
N ASN A 61 -10.85 5.93 -27.13
CA ASN A 61 -9.50 5.54 -27.52
C ASN A 61 -9.49 4.02 -27.76
N VAL A 62 -9.36 3.61 -29.03
CA VAL A 62 -9.38 2.21 -29.45
C VAL A 62 -8.22 1.41 -28.83
N VAL A 63 -7.04 2.02 -28.72
CA VAL A 63 -5.85 1.38 -28.15
C VAL A 63 -6.07 1.11 -26.66
N LEU A 64 -6.62 2.09 -25.93
CA LEU A 64 -6.98 1.94 -24.51
C LEU A 64 -8.07 0.89 -24.30
N LYS A 65 -9.13 0.90 -25.14
CA LYS A 65 -10.18 -0.13 -25.09
C LYS A 65 -9.58 -1.54 -25.24
N GLY A 66 -8.69 -1.73 -26.22
CA GLY A 66 -8.01 -3.01 -26.43
C GLY A 66 -7.09 -3.42 -25.27
N ALA A 67 -6.34 -2.49 -24.69
CA ALA A 67 -5.48 -2.76 -23.54
C ALA A 67 -6.28 -3.15 -22.29
N VAL A 68 -7.41 -2.49 -22.03
CA VAL A 68 -8.33 -2.82 -20.94
C VAL A 68 -8.93 -4.21 -21.13
N GLN A 69 -9.43 -4.54 -22.32
CA GLN A 69 -9.99 -5.86 -22.62
C GLN A 69 -8.95 -6.97 -22.43
N LYS A 70 -7.73 -6.74 -22.92
CA LYS A 70 -6.61 -7.66 -22.72
C LYS A 70 -6.28 -7.85 -21.24
N LEU A 71 -6.29 -6.78 -20.44
CA LEU A 71 -6.07 -6.87 -18.99
C LEU A 71 -7.16 -7.73 -18.32
N VAL A 72 -8.43 -7.53 -18.71
CA VAL A 72 -9.56 -8.30 -18.18
C VAL A 72 -9.40 -9.79 -18.50
N GLU A 73 -9.04 -10.12 -19.74
CA GLU A 73 -8.76 -11.50 -20.16
C GLU A 73 -7.56 -12.10 -19.42
N GLN A 74 -6.48 -11.32 -19.25
CA GLN A 74 -5.29 -11.76 -18.53
C GLN A 74 -5.62 -12.03 -17.05
N LYS A 75 -6.39 -11.17 -16.39
CA LYS A 75 -6.85 -11.38 -15.01
C LYS A 75 -7.70 -12.66 -14.90
N ALA A 76 -8.66 -12.85 -15.81
CA ALA A 76 -9.48 -14.06 -15.85
C ALA A 76 -8.65 -15.35 -15.97
N ARG A 77 -7.59 -15.32 -16.79
CA ARG A 77 -6.65 -16.46 -16.91
C ARG A 77 -5.83 -16.65 -15.65
N LEU A 78 -5.31 -15.57 -15.06
CA LEU A 78 -4.56 -15.63 -13.80
C LEU A 78 -5.40 -16.23 -12.67
N ASP A 79 -6.69 -15.87 -12.57
CA ASP A 79 -7.59 -16.42 -11.55
C ASP A 79 -7.75 -17.93 -11.66
N ARG A 80 -7.95 -18.46 -12.87
CA ARG A 80 -8.09 -19.91 -13.11
C ARG A 80 -6.81 -20.65 -12.78
N LEU A 81 -5.67 -20.18 -13.30
CA LEU A 81 -4.37 -20.79 -13.03
C LEU A 81 -4.01 -20.75 -11.54
N ALA A 82 -4.39 -19.66 -10.85
CA ALA A 82 -4.18 -19.53 -9.42
C ALA A 82 -5.12 -20.46 -8.62
N ALA A 83 -6.37 -20.65 -9.04
CA ALA A 83 -7.30 -21.61 -8.44
C ALA A 83 -6.79 -23.06 -8.54
N GLU A 84 -6.13 -23.39 -9.65
CA GLU A 84 -5.47 -24.69 -9.89
C GLU A 84 -4.14 -24.85 -9.16
N GLY A 85 -3.67 -23.82 -8.42
CA GLY A 85 -2.41 -23.83 -7.68
C GLY A 85 -1.15 -23.70 -8.56
N GLN A 86 -1.29 -23.47 -9.86
CA GLN A 86 -0.18 -23.44 -10.82
C GLN A 86 0.70 -22.18 -10.72
N LEU A 87 0.22 -21.14 -10.02
CA LEU A 87 0.92 -19.87 -9.86
C LEU A 87 1.54 -19.67 -8.46
N ALA A 88 1.65 -20.73 -7.67
CA ALA A 88 2.22 -20.67 -6.33
C ALA A 88 3.66 -20.10 -6.36
N GLY A 89 3.90 -19.02 -5.61
CA GLY A 89 5.20 -18.34 -5.54
C GLY A 89 5.57 -17.49 -6.77
N LEU A 90 4.75 -17.48 -7.83
CA LEU A 90 4.97 -16.66 -9.04
C LEU A 90 4.22 -15.33 -8.97
N LEU A 91 3.13 -15.26 -8.21
CA LEU A 91 2.36 -14.03 -8.04
C LEU A 91 3.00 -13.11 -7.00
N PRO A 92 2.88 -11.78 -7.17
CA PRO A 92 3.27 -10.82 -6.14
C PRO A 92 2.61 -11.14 -4.79
N PRO A 93 3.36 -11.10 -3.67
CA PRO A 93 2.85 -11.50 -2.36
C PRO A 93 1.59 -10.73 -1.94
N GLU A 94 1.53 -9.43 -2.26
CA GLU A 94 0.38 -8.56 -2.01
C GLU A 94 -0.93 -8.98 -2.70
N TRP A 95 -0.86 -9.78 -3.77
CA TRP A 95 -2.03 -10.22 -4.53
C TRP A 95 -2.70 -11.47 -3.96
N HIS A 96 -2.05 -12.17 -3.02
CA HIS A 96 -2.61 -13.40 -2.47
C HIS A 96 -3.93 -13.10 -1.77
N GLY A 97 -4.97 -13.81 -2.19
CA GLY A 97 -6.28 -13.76 -1.55
C GLY A 97 -6.26 -14.39 -0.16
N ASN A 98 -7.28 -14.07 0.64
CA ASN A 98 -7.52 -14.76 1.91
C ASN A 98 -8.53 -15.90 1.66
N GLY A 99 -8.17 -17.14 2.03
CA GLY A 99 -9.10 -18.27 2.05
C GLY A 99 -9.55 -18.76 0.66
N VAL A 100 -10.82 -18.57 0.33
CA VAL A 100 -11.53 -19.18 -0.84
C VAL A 100 -11.15 -18.54 -2.18
N ARG A 101 -10.46 -17.40 -2.19
CA ARG A 101 -10.09 -16.67 -3.42
C ARG A 101 -8.59 -16.76 -3.66
N ALA A 102 -8.21 -17.05 -4.90
CA ALA A 102 -6.81 -17.21 -5.25
C ALA A 102 -6.09 -15.84 -5.34
N ILE A 103 -6.73 -14.84 -5.94
CA ILE A 103 -6.18 -13.47 -6.11
C ILE A 103 -7.14 -12.45 -5.49
N ASP A 104 -6.64 -11.62 -4.57
CA ASP A 104 -7.43 -10.49 -4.08
C ASP A 104 -7.57 -9.40 -5.15
N LEU A 105 -8.82 -9.14 -5.54
CA LEU A 105 -9.14 -8.21 -6.62
C LEU A 105 -8.72 -6.76 -6.29
N SER A 106 -8.84 -6.33 -5.03
CA SER A 106 -8.47 -4.97 -4.62
C SER A 106 -6.96 -4.77 -4.71
N SER A 107 -6.19 -5.71 -4.16
CA SER A 107 -4.72 -5.73 -4.27
C SER A 107 -4.25 -5.82 -5.72
N PHE A 108 -4.90 -6.63 -6.55
CA PHE A 108 -4.59 -6.72 -7.98
C PHE A 108 -4.75 -5.37 -8.67
N VAL A 109 -5.91 -4.71 -8.50
CA VAL A 109 -6.16 -3.39 -9.10
C VAL A 109 -5.15 -2.36 -8.61
N GLN A 110 -4.85 -2.34 -7.31
CA GLN A 110 -3.82 -1.46 -6.74
C GLN A 110 -2.40 -1.77 -7.26
N GLY A 111 -2.11 -3.04 -7.56
CA GLY A 111 -0.85 -3.44 -8.19
C GLY A 111 -0.71 -2.99 -9.63
N VAL A 112 -1.82 -3.00 -10.38
CA VAL A 112 -1.84 -2.64 -11.80
C VAL A 112 -1.95 -1.13 -12.01
N LEU A 113 -2.76 -0.44 -11.20
CA LEU A 113 -3.04 1.00 -11.29
C LEU A 113 -2.33 1.78 -10.18
N PRO A 114 -1.09 2.27 -10.42
CA PRO A 114 -0.39 3.09 -9.44
C PRO A 114 -1.17 4.38 -9.18
N PHE A 115 -1.12 4.87 -7.93
CA PHE A 115 -1.75 6.12 -7.47
C PHE A 115 -3.27 6.20 -7.62
N LEU A 116 -3.95 5.07 -7.87
CA LEU A 116 -5.40 5.00 -7.73
C LEU A 116 -5.77 5.23 -6.26
N GLN A 117 -6.68 6.17 -6.00
CA GLN A 117 -7.16 6.52 -4.67
C GLN A 117 -8.64 6.16 -4.52
N PRO A 118 -9.01 4.93 -4.07
CA PRO A 118 -10.40 4.52 -3.93
C PRO A 118 -11.19 5.26 -2.85
N ALA A 119 -10.52 6.10 -2.04
CA ALA A 119 -11.14 6.95 -1.04
C ALA A 119 -11.81 8.19 -1.66
N GLU A 120 -11.32 8.67 -2.81
CA GLU A 120 -11.87 9.80 -3.54
C GLU A 120 -13.02 9.31 -4.45
N ARG A 121 -14.10 8.87 -3.82
CA ARG A 121 -15.28 8.32 -4.51
C ARG A 121 -16.16 9.45 -5.02
N GLY A 122 -16.51 9.36 -6.31
CA GLY A 122 -17.50 10.22 -6.93
C GLY A 122 -18.92 9.70 -6.74
N GLU A 123 -19.81 10.15 -7.62
CA GLU A 123 -21.22 9.76 -7.63
C GLU A 123 -21.38 8.25 -7.84
N THR A 124 -22.42 7.70 -7.21
CA THR A 124 -22.83 6.30 -7.36
C THR A 124 -24.20 6.23 -8.02
N ALA A 125 -24.27 5.62 -9.19
CA ALA A 125 -25.50 5.54 -9.98
C ALA A 125 -25.72 4.14 -10.55
N PRO A 126 -26.98 3.70 -10.75
CA PRO A 126 -27.27 2.46 -11.46
C PRO A 126 -26.96 2.64 -12.95
N ALA A 127 -26.18 1.73 -13.52
CA ALA A 127 -25.82 1.76 -14.94
C ALA A 127 -25.44 0.38 -15.46
N ARG A 128 -25.33 0.25 -16.79
CA ARG A 128 -24.79 -0.96 -17.43
C ARG A 128 -23.32 -0.78 -17.80
N LEU A 129 -22.51 -1.75 -17.39
CA LEU A 129 -21.10 -1.84 -17.70
C LEU A 129 -20.86 -2.88 -18.81
N PRO A 130 -20.03 -2.58 -19.83
CA PRO A 130 -19.61 -3.58 -20.81
C PRO A 130 -18.79 -4.68 -20.13
N VAL A 131 -19.22 -5.94 -20.20
CA VAL A 131 -18.61 -7.05 -19.41
C VAL A 131 -17.12 -7.25 -19.75
N ARG A 132 -16.73 -6.94 -20.99
CA ARG A 132 -15.35 -6.94 -21.48
C ARG A 132 -14.44 -5.86 -20.86
N HIS A 133 -15.00 -4.93 -20.09
CA HIS A 133 -14.28 -3.86 -19.39
C HIS A 133 -14.36 -3.98 -17.86
N VAL A 134 -14.93 -5.09 -17.36
CA VAL A 134 -15.14 -5.32 -15.93
C VAL A 134 -14.27 -6.48 -15.44
N LEU A 135 -13.41 -6.19 -14.47
CA LEU A 135 -12.67 -7.20 -13.72
C LEU A 135 -13.57 -7.85 -12.69
N GLY A 136 -13.50 -9.19 -12.65
CA GLY A 136 -14.17 -10.02 -11.68
C GLY A 136 -13.19 -10.92 -10.94
N ASP A 137 -13.76 -11.96 -10.36
CA ASP A 137 -13.06 -13.10 -9.75
C ASP A 137 -13.64 -14.40 -10.32
N ASP A 138 -12.83 -15.00 -11.20
CA ASP A 138 -13.17 -16.22 -11.92
C ASP A 138 -12.68 -17.49 -11.21
N SER A 139 -12.18 -17.37 -9.96
CA SER A 139 -11.54 -18.48 -9.23
C SER A 139 -12.52 -19.33 -8.42
N ARG A 140 -13.75 -18.85 -8.18
CA ARG A 140 -14.67 -19.45 -7.20
C ARG A 140 -15.67 -20.44 -7.81
N TRP A 141 -16.29 -20.05 -8.91
CA TRP A 141 -17.26 -20.85 -9.66
C TRP A 141 -17.39 -20.28 -11.07
N GLY A 142 -17.79 -21.12 -12.02
CA GLY A 142 -17.97 -20.76 -13.42
C GLY A 142 -19.14 -21.49 -14.07
N LEU A 143 -19.11 -21.54 -15.40
CA LEU A 143 -20.21 -22.09 -16.21
C LEU A 143 -20.51 -23.56 -15.88
N ALA A 144 -19.48 -24.36 -15.62
CA ALA A 144 -19.60 -25.79 -15.35
C ALA A 144 -20.29 -26.10 -14.00
N ASP A 145 -20.30 -25.15 -13.08
CA ASP A 145 -20.85 -25.31 -11.73
C ASP A 145 -22.35 -24.95 -11.65
N VAL A 146 -22.93 -24.50 -12.77
CA VAL A 146 -24.30 -23.96 -12.82
C VAL A 146 -25.22 -24.92 -13.60
N PRO A 147 -26.23 -25.52 -12.97
CA PRO A 147 -27.16 -26.44 -13.63
C PRO A 147 -27.99 -25.80 -14.75
N GLU A 148 -28.42 -24.54 -14.55
CA GLU A 148 -29.21 -23.78 -15.52
C GLU A 148 -28.54 -22.44 -15.89
N PRO A 149 -27.49 -22.45 -16.74
CA PRO A 149 -26.70 -21.26 -17.02
C PRO A 149 -27.49 -20.12 -17.66
N LYS A 150 -28.45 -20.43 -18.53
CA LYS A 150 -29.27 -19.43 -19.24
C LYS A 150 -30.20 -18.69 -18.28
N SER A 151 -30.90 -19.41 -17.40
CA SER A 151 -31.77 -18.85 -16.37
C SER A 151 -30.97 -17.92 -15.45
N LEU A 152 -29.80 -18.39 -14.98
CA LEU A 152 -28.94 -17.59 -14.12
C LEU A 152 -28.35 -16.37 -14.85
N ALA A 153 -27.97 -16.50 -16.12
CA ALA A 153 -27.47 -15.38 -16.91
C ALA A 153 -28.53 -14.28 -17.08
N TRP A 154 -29.77 -14.67 -17.39
CA TRP A 154 -30.89 -13.74 -17.48
C TRP A 154 -31.12 -13.02 -16.15
N TYR A 155 -31.14 -13.77 -15.04
CA TYR A 155 -31.29 -13.21 -13.69
C TYR A 155 -30.17 -12.23 -13.32
N LEU A 156 -28.90 -12.61 -13.55
CA LEU A 156 -27.73 -11.79 -13.21
C LEU A 156 -27.54 -10.59 -14.15
N ALA A 157 -28.08 -10.64 -15.36
CA ALA A 157 -28.04 -9.53 -16.32
C ALA A 157 -29.18 -8.52 -16.14
N SER A 158 -30.18 -8.82 -15.29
CA SER A 158 -31.33 -7.93 -15.02
C SER A 158 -30.88 -6.57 -14.45
N ASP A 159 -31.58 -5.51 -14.85
CA ASP A 159 -31.36 -4.15 -14.33
C ASP A 159 -31.62 -4.05 -12.82
N ASP A 160 -32.43 -4.97 -12.26
CA ASP A 160 -32.72 -5.02 -10.82
C ASP A 160 -31.47 -5.25 -9.98
N ARG A 161 -30.40 -5.81 -10.57
CA ARG A 161 -29.11 -6.00 -9.90
C ARG A 161 -28.42 -4.68 -9.57
N ALA A 162 -28.82 -3.56 -10.18
CA ALA A 162 -28.31 -2.22 -9.86
C ALA A 162 -29.14 -1.49 -8.79
N ASN A 163 -30.23 -2.08 -8.28
CA ASN A 163 -31.07 -1.43 -7.28
C ASN A 163 -30.48 -1.60 -5.88
N ALA A 164 -30.41 -0.49 -5.13
CA ALA A 164 -29.96 -0.52 -3.74
C ALA A 164 -30.90 -1.39 -2.89
N GLY A 165 -30.34 -2.26 -2.05
CA GLY A 165 -31.12 -3.14 -1.16
C GLY A 165 -31.74 -4.35 -1.86
N SER A 166 -31.49 -4.58 -3.15
CA SER A 166 -31.93 -5.81 -3.83
C SER A 166 -31.22 -7.05 -3.27
N LYS A 167 -31.95 -8.17 -3.20
CA LYS A 167 -31.36 -9.50 -2.98
C LYS A 167 -30.46 -9.79 -4.19
N ASP A 168 -29.15 -9.88 -3.97
CA ASP A 168 -28.11 -9.99 -4.98
C ASP A 168 -27.78 -8.70 -5.76
N VAL A 169 -27.60 -7.58 -5.05
CA VAL A 169 -27.02 -6.35 -5.63
C VAL A 169 -25.64 -6.59 -6.29
N ALA A 170 -25.39 -5.91 -7.41
CA ALA A 170 -24.08 -5.78 -8.04
C ALA A 170 -23.55 -4.37 -7.79
N GLU A 171 -22.33 -4.26 -7.29
CA GLU A 171 -21.65 -2.99 -7.07
C GLU A 171 -20.27 -3.02 -7.72
N ALA A 172 -19.90 -1.93 -8.37
CA ALA A 172 -18.65 -1.82 -9.09
C ALA A 172 -18.02 -0.43 -8.91
N TYR A 173 -16.69 -0.39 -8.91
CA TYR A 173 -15.96 0.85 -9.12
C TYR A 173 -15.60 0.98 -10.60
N LEU A 174 -15.68 2.20 -11.13
CA LEU A 174 -15.26 2.53 -12.49
C LEU A 174 -14.25 3.66 -12.48
N VAL A 175 -13.07 3.43 -13.06
CA VAL A 175 -12.14 4.51 -13.41
C VAL A 175 -12.55 5.06 -14.77
N GLY A 176 -13.31 6.16 -14.76
CA GLY A 176 -13.87 6.75 -15.98
C GLY A 176 -12.82 7.07 -17.04
N ALA A 177 -11.68 7.62 -16.63
CA ALA A 177 -10.58 7.98 -17.51
C ALA A 177 -9.95 6.78 -18.26
N LEU A 178 -10.02 5.58 -17.67
CA LEU A 178 -9.50 4.34 -18.26
C LEU A 178 -10.59 3.51 -18.95
N GLY A 179 -11.86 3.71 -18.60
CA GLY A 179 -12.93 2.80 -19.00
C GLY A 179 -12.75 1.40 -18.42
N LEU A 180 -12.13 1.28 -17.24
CA LEU A 180 -11.87 0.02 -16.54
C LEU A 180 -12.67 -0.01 -15.24
N ALA A 181 -13.44 -1.07 -15.04
CA ALA A 181 -14.23 -1.28 -13.84
C ALA A 181 -13.84 -2.59 -13.13
N TRP A 182 -14.20 -2.70 -11.86
CA TRP A 182 -14.12 -3.96 -11.13
C TRP A 182 -15.24 -4.09 -10.11
N MET A 183 -15.68 -5.32 -9.89
CA MET A 183 -16.77 -5.61 -8.97
C MET A 183 -16.32 -5.52 -7.50
N GLN A 184 -17.12 -4.87 -6.67
CA GLN A 184 -17.06 -4.99 -5.22
C GLN A 184 -17.94 -6.15 -4.76
N GLU A 185 -19.20 -6.12 -5.16
CA GLU A 185 -20.21 -7.15 -4.91
C GLU A 185 -20.58 -7.88 -6.21
N GLY A 186 -20.80 -9.19 -6.13
CA GLY A 186 -21.06 -10.01 -7.33
C GLY A 186 -19.83 -10.28 -8.19
N ARG A 187 -18.66 -10.50 -7.57
CA ARG A 187 -17.36 -10.60 -8.26
C ARG A 187 -17.26 -11.68 -9.35
N SER A 188 -18.00 -12.78 -9.25
CA SER A 188 -18.00 -13.85 -10.27
C SER A 188 -18.93 -13.57 -11.46
N ARG A 189 -19.78 -12.54 -11.39
CA ARG A 189 -20.74 -12.20 -12.45
C ARG A 189 -20.08 -11.85 -13.77
N PRO A 190 -19.02 -11.01 -13.83
CA PRO A 190 -18.42 -10.64 -15.11
C PRO A 190 -17.86 -11.84 -15.89
N GLY A 191 -17.16 -12.76 -15.22
CA GLY A 191 -16.64 -13.98 -15.84
C GLY A 191 -17.75 -14.88 -16.37
N PHE A 192 -18.76 -15.14 -15.54
CA PHE A 192 -19.91 -15.96 -15.92
C PHE A 192 -20.72 -15.35 -17.07
N LEU A 193 -21.06 -14.07 -17.01
CA LEU A 193 -21.81 -13.38 -18.05
C LEU A 193 -21.03 -13.30 -19.37
N ARG A 194 -19.70 -13.18 -19.31
CA ARG A 194 -18.83 -13.25 -20.50
C ARG A 194 -18.85 -14.64 -21.13
N ALA A 195 -18.83 -15.70 -20.33
CA ALA A 195 -18.93 -17.08 -20.83
C ALA A 195 -20.32 -17.40 -21.42
N MET A 196 -21.33 -16.61 -21.07
CA MET A 196 -22.70 -16.67 -21.59
C MET A 196 -22.97 -15.66 -22.71
N ASP A 197 -21.91 -15.11 -23.32
CA ASP A 197 -21.95 -14.16 -24.42
C ASP A 197 -22.83 -12.91 -24.16
N GLN A 198 -22.88 -12.46 -22.91
CA GLN A 198 -23.57 -11.21 -22.55
C GLN A 198 -22.65 -10.00 -22.75
N ASP A 199 -23.14 -8.98 -23.44
CA ASP A 199 -22.36 -7.77 -23.74
C ASP A 199 -22.19 -6.83 -22.54
N SER A 200 -23.17 -6.83 -21.63
CA SER A 200 -23.23 -5.87 -20.53
C SER A 200 -23.84 -6.46 -19.26
N LEU A 201 -23.50 -5.88 -18.11
CA LEU A 201 -24.06 -6.22 -16.81
C LEU A 201 -24.55 -4.97 -16.08
N ALA A 202 -25.67 -5.06 -15.36
CA ALA A 202 -26.19 -3.98 -14.55
C ALA A 202 -25.51 -3.95 -13.18
N ALA A 203 -25.08 -2.78 -12.72
CA ALA A 203 -24.48 -2.59 -11.42
C ALA A 203 -24.72 -1.18 -10.89
N ARG A 204 -24.58 -1.01 -9.57
CA ARG A 204 -24.34 0.28 -8.94
C ARG A 204 -22.89 0.66 -9.16
N VAL A 205 -22.67 1.70 -9.95
CA VAL A 205 -21.34 2.11 -10.36
C VAL A 205 -20.93 3.35 -9.61
N THR A 206 -19.86 3.25 -8.83
CA THR A 206 -19.22 4.38 -8.19
C THR A 206 -18.04 4.84 -9.05
N MET A 207 -18.08 6.10 -9.48
CA MET A 207 -17.01 6.70 -10.30
C MET A 207 -15.78 6.99 -9.45
N LEU A 208 -14.60 6.67 -9.96
CA LEU A 208 -13.32 6.97 -9.34
C LEU A 208 -12.49 7.89 -10.23
N GLY A 209 -11.81 8.83 -9.58
CA GLY A 209 -10.77 9.64 -10.19
C GLY A 209 -9.51 8.83 -10.49
N TYR A 210 -8.75 9.28 -11.48
CA TYR A 210 -7.42 8.75 -11.76
C TYR A 210 -6.51 9.88 -12.25
N PRO A 211 -5.20 9.87 -11.91
CA PRO A 211 -4.29 10.91 -12.35
C PRO A 211 -4.26 11.06 -13.87
N PRO A 212 -4.13 12.29 -14.40
CA PRO A 212 -3.98 12.51 -15.82
C PRO A 212 -2.64 11.91 -16.30
N PRO A 213 -2.55 11.46 -17.56
CA PRO A 213 -1.36 10.78 -18.06
C PRO A 213 -0.12 11.68 -18.05
N SER A 214 -0.30 13.00 -18.19
CA SER A 214 0.79 13.99 -18.14
C SER A 214 1.46 14.13 -16.78
N GLU A 215 0.80 13.70 -15.70
CA GLU A 215 1.35 13.75 -14.34
C GLU A 215 2.07 12.46 -13.96
N LEU A 216 1.94 11.41 -14.77
CA LEU A 216 2.58 10.12 -14.56
C LEU A 216 3.80 9.97 -15.48
N ALA A 217 4.89 9.43 -14.94
CA ALA A 217 6.09 9.12 -15.68
C ALA A 217 6.62 7.74 -15.29
N LEU A 218 7.03 6.96 -16.29
CA LEU A 218 7.58 5.62 -16.10
C LEU A 218 9.10 5.66 -16.27
N TYR A 219 9.81 5.03 -15.34
CA TYR A 219 11.26 4.92 -15.38
C TYR A 219 11.72 3.47 -15.25
N SER A 220 12.64 3.08 -16.12
CA SER A 220 13.37 1.81 -16.01
C SER A 220 14.63 2.04 -15.20
N VAL A 221 14.81 1.21 -14.16
CA VAL A 221 15.92 1.31 -13.21
C VAL A 221 16.47 -0.08 -12.90
N THR A 222 17.73 -0.12 -12.48
CA THR A 222 18.34 -1.33 -11.90
C THR A 222 18.60 -1.06 -10.43
N ALA A 223 17.78 -1.61 -9.55
CA ALA A 223 17.90 -1.44 -8.10
C ALA A 223 18.34 -2.76 -7.46
N HIS A 224 19.40 -2.73 -6.66
CA HIS A 224 20.03 -3.93 -6.06
C HIS A 224 20.35 -5.03 -7.09
N GLY A 225 20.79 -4.65 -8.29
CA GLY A 225 21.11 -5.58 -9.38
C GLY A 225 19.89 -6.19 -10.09
N GLN A 226 18.66 -5.79 -9.74
CA GLN A 226 17.43 -6.28 -10.37
C GLN A 226 16.76 -5.19 -11.21
N PRO A 227 16.31 -5.49 -12.45
CA PRO A 227 15.56 -4.55 -13.25
C PRO A 227 14.18 -4.30 -12.63
N GLN A 228 13.80 -3.04 -12.50
CA GLN A 228 12.51 -2.61 -11.98
C GLN A 228 11.94 -1.48 -12.86
N ILE A 229 10.62 -1.33 -12.84
CA ILE A 229 9.95 -0.17 -13.40
C ILE A 229 9.31 0.62 -12.26
N TRP A 230 9.62 1.91 -12.18
CA TRP A 230 9.05 2.83 -11.20
C TRP A 230 8.10 3.81 -11.89
N CYS A 231 6.96 4.08 -11.25
CA CYS A 231 6.02 5.10 -11.67
C CYS A 231 6.13 6.30 -10.74
N VAL A 232 6.30 7.49 -11.30
CA VAL A 232 6.38 8.75 -10.57
C VAL A 232 5.17 9.62 -10.91
N HIS A 233 4.52 10.15 -9.88
CA HIS A 233 3.40 11.06 -9.98
C HIS A 233 3.82 12.47 -9.54
N GLY A 234 3.56 13.47 -10.39
CA GLY A 234 3.81 14.88 -10.11
C GLY A 234 5.27 15.21 -9.81
N ARG A 235 6.22 14.44 -10.39
CA ARG A 235 7.68 14.54 -10.13
C ARG A 235 8.09 14.40 -8.66
N ARG A 236 7.21 13.87 -7.81
CA ARG A 236 7.40 13.85 -6.36
C ARG A 236 7.14 12.49 -5.75
N ARG A 237 5.98 11.90 -6.01
CA ARG A 237 5.57 10.64 -5.38
C ARG A 237 5.98 9.49 -6.27
N LEU A 238 6.63 8.48 -5.73
CA LEU A 238 7.14 7.33 -6.47
C LEU A 238 6.51 6.04 -5.92
N ARG A 239 6.17 5.13 -6.83
CA ARG A 239 5.73 3.78 -6.52
C ARG A 239 6.37 2.77 -7.47
N PRO A 240 7.02 1.70 -6.96
CA PRO A 240 7.48 0.61 -7.81
C PRO A 240 6.29 -0.16 -8.38
N LEU A 241 6.35 -0.51 -9.67
CA LEU A 241 5.34 -1.35 -10.31
C LEU A 241 5.63 -2.81 -10.02
N VAL A 242 4.65 -3.50 -9.42
CA VAL A 242 4.79 -4.91 -9.00
C VAL A 242 4.52 -5.88 -10.13
N ALA A 243 3.68 -5.48 -11.09
CA ALA A 243 3.44 -6.21 -12.32
C ALA A 243 3.62 -5.31 -13.55
N PRO A 244 4.86 -4.88 -13.88
CA PRO A 244 5.11 -4.01 -15.03
C PRO A 244 4.56 -4.59 -16.34
N TRP A 245 4.51 -5.91 -16.48
CA TRP A 245 3.97 -6.60 -17.66
C TRP A 245 2.45 -6.41 -17.87
N LEU A 246 1.71 -5.99 -16.84
CA LEU A 246 0.30 -5.60 -16.94
C LEU A 246 0.13 -4.07 -16.92
N SER A 247 0.83 -3.40 -16.00
CA SER A 247 0.70 -1.95 -15.81
C SER A 247 1.22 -1.15 -17.00
N VAL A 248 2.41 -1.46 -17.53
CA VAL A 248 3.04 -0.65 -18.58
C VAL A 248 2.20 -0.62 -19.86
N PRO A 249 1.75 -1.76 -20.42
CA PRO A 249 0.89 -1.73 -21.60
C PRO A 249 -0.40 -0.90 -21.41
N LEU A 250 -1.03 -1.01 -20.24
CA LEU A 250 -2.24 -0.23 -19.94
C LEU A 250 -1.94 1.27 -19.82
N LEU A 251 -0.92 1.65 -19.06
CA LEU A 251 -0.54 3.05 -18.84
C LEU A 251 -0.08 3.71 -20.14
N THR A 252 0.66 2.98 -20.98
CA THR A 252 1.05 3.47 -22.30
C THR A 252 -0.16 3.66 -23.22
N ALA A 253 -1.13 2.74 -23.20
CA ALA A 253 -2.38 2.91 -23.95
C ALA A 253 -3.24 4.08 -23.44
N TYR A 254 -3.17 4.37 -22.13
CA TYR A 254 -3.79 5.54 -21.51
C TYR A 254 -3.12 6.87 -21.91
N GLY A 255 -1.89 6.83 -22.41
CA GLY A 255 -1.14 8.01 -22.88
C GLY A 255 0.08 8.36 -22.03
N VAL A 256 0.45 7.53 -21.04
CA VAL A 256 1.69 7.70 -20.29
C VAL A 256 2.88 7.32 -21.19
N PRO A 257 3.94 8.15 -21.30
CA PRO A 257 5.12 7.81 -22.08
C PRO A 257 5.73 6.46 -21.68
N ALA A 258 6.31 5.76 -22.65
CA ALA A 258 7.03 4.51 -22.40
C ALA A 258 8.15 4.70 -21.35
N PRO A 259 8.54 3.64 -20.61
CA PRO A 259 9.58 3.76 -19.60
C PRO A 259 10.90 4.29 -20.17
N VAL A 260 11.45 5.31 -19.52
CA VAL A 260 12.75 5.93 -19.87
C VAL A 260 13.78 5.70 -18.78
N ALA A 261 15.06 5.98 -19.03
CA ALA A 261 16.11 5.87 -18.03
C ALA A 261 15.86 6.84 -16.84
N TRP A 262 16.29 6.43 -15.65
CA TRP A 262 16.23 7.29 -14.46
C TRP A 262 17.00 8.60 -14.69
N PRO A 263 16.38 9.77 -14.50
CA PRO A 263 17.01 11.04 -14.82
C PRO A 263 17.99 11.45 -13.71
N GLY A 264 19.13 12.03 -14.10
CA GLY A 264 20.13 12.54 -13.15
C GLY A 264 19.66 13.71 -12.27
N SER A 265 18.50 14.32 -12.57
CA SER A 265 17.88 15.35 -11.72
C SER A 265 17.16 14.77 -10.50
N PHE A 266 16.87 13.47 -10.49
CA PHE A 266 16.28 12.79 -9.33
C PHE A 266 17.36 12.23 -8.40
N PRO A 267 17.01 11.90 -7.14
CA PRO A 267 17.95 11.28 -6.21
C PRO A 267 18.57 10.00 -6.80
N PRO A 268 19.78 9.61 -6.37
CA PRO A 268 20.40 8.35 -6.80
C PRO A 268 19.47 7.15 -6.58
N VAL A 269 19.51 6.20 -7.52
CA VAL A 269 18.63 5.01 -7.53
C VAL A 269 18.74 4.23 -6.24
N GLU A 270 19.96 4.09 -5.71
CA GLU A 270 20.29 3.35 -4.50
C GLU A 270 19.62 3.96 -3.27
N ALA A 271 19.69 5.30 -3.11
CA ALA A 271 19.04 6.00 -2.00
C ALA A 271 17.51 5.89 -2.06
N VAL A 272 16.94 5.92 -3.27
CA VAL A 272 15.50 5.70 -3.48
C VAL A 272 15.13 4.26 -3.18
N ALA A 273 15.93 3.28 -3.62
CA ALA A 273 15.70 1.87 -3.38
C ALA A 273 15.76 1.53 -1.88
N GLU A 274 16.69 2.12 -1.13
CA GLU A 274 16.75 2.04 0.33
C GLU A 274 15.50 2.65 0.98
N ALA A 275 15.03 3.80 0.50
CA ALA A 275 13.80 4.42 1.00
C ALA A 275 12.55 3.55 0.70
N ILE A 276 12.48 2.91 -0.47
CA ILE A 276 11.43 1.94 -0.81
C ILE A 276 11.51 0.72 0.13
N ALA A 277 12.71 0.18 0.36
CA ALA A 277 12.90 -0.97 1.24
C ALA A 277 12.52 -0.64 2.69
N ALA A 278 12.88 0.54 3.20
CA ALA A 278 12.48 1.02 4.52
C ALA A 278 10.97 1.28 4.62
N ALA A 279 10.33 1.72 3.53
CA ALA A 279 8.89 1.93 3.45
C ALA A 279 8.07 0.63 3.33
N ARG A 280 8.70 -0.55 3.32
CA ARG A 280 8.00 -1.85 3.34
C ARG A 280 7.74 -2.41 4.76
N PRO A 281 6.80 -1.83 5.54
CA PRO A 281 6.09 -2.64 6.54
C PRO A 281 4.57 -2.63 6.28
N GLY A 282 4.05 -3.63 5.57
CA GLY A 282 2.60 -3.85 5.44
C GLY A 282 2.13 -4.44 4.10
N LYS A 283 0.80 -4.67 3.97
CA LYS A 283 0.12 -5.14 2.73
C LYS A 283 -0.04 -4.05 1.65
N LEU A 284 0.15 -2.77 2.01
CA LEU A 284 0.04 -1.66 1.07
C LEU A 284 1.34 -1.49 0.28
N LEU A 285 1.20 -1.21 -1.02
CA LEU A 285 2.36 -0.97 -1.88
C LEU A 285 3.08 0.31 -1.45
N PRO A 286 4.42 0.28 -1.31
CA PRO A 286 5.18 1.40 -0.77
C PRO A 286 5.12 2.60 -1.70
N GLU A 287 4.78 3.76 -1.13
CA GLU A 287 4.85 5.06 -1.79
C GLU A 287 5.96 5.89 -1.13
N VAL A 288 6.86 6.43 -1.94
CA VAL A 288 8.01 7.21 -1.48
C VAL A 288 7.91 8.63 -2.02
N ASP A 289 8.11 9.63 -1.16
CA ASP A 289 8.24 11.02 -1.56
C ASP A 289 9.71 11.34 -1.87
N LEU A 290 10.02 11.60 -3.14
CA LEU A 290 11.36 11.94 -3.62
C LEU A 290 11.92 13.18 -2.92
N GLY A 291 11.08 14.16 -2.57
CA GLY A 291 11.52 15.35 -1.84
C GLY A 291 12.03 15.01 -0.44
N ARG A 292 11.41 14.02 0.23
CA ARG A 292 11.89 13.51 1.53
C ARG A 292 13.20 12.76 1.38
N VAL A 293 13.41 12.02 0.29
CA VAL A 293 14.69 11.35 0.01
C VAL A 293 15.80 12.38 -0.19
N VAL A 294 15.56 13.45 -0.97
CA VAL A 294 16.54 14.56 -1.11
C VAL A 294 16.87 15.19 0.24
N ALA A 295 15.84 15.49 1.05
CA ALA A 295 16.05 16.09 2.37
C ALA A 295 16.88 15.18 3.29
N LYS A 296 16.61 13.87 3.28
CA LYS A 296 17.38 12.89 4.04
C LYS A 296 18.84 12.82 3.59
N ILE A 297 19.10 12.80 2.27
CA ILE A 297 20.47 12.82 1.73
C ILE A 297 21.21 14.09 2.18
N ALA A 298 20.54 15.24 2.15
CA ALA A 298 21.13 16.50 2.59
C ALA A 298 21.42 16.52 4.09
N GLU A 299 20.52 15.96 4.90
CA GLU A 299 20.70 15.79 6.34
C GLU A 299 21.89 14.87 6.64
N ASP A 300 21.95 13.70 5.99
CA ASP A 300 23.04 12.74 6.14
C ASP A 300 24.39 13.39 5.76
N ALA A 301 24.46 14.10 4.62
CA ALA A 301 25.65 14.84 4.21
C ALA A 301 26.05 15.94 5.22
N SER A 302 25.07 16.66 5.79
CA SER A 302 25.33 17.67 6.82
C SER A 302 25.79 17.07 8.15
N SER A 303 25.38 15.83 8.44
CA SER A 303 25.76 15.08 9.63
C SER A 303 27.20 14.56 9.55
N GLU A 304 27.70 14.35 8.33
CA GLU A 304 29.07 13.92 8.05
C GLU A 304 30.06 15.08 7.98
N ALA A 305 29.59 16.33 7.89
CA ALA A 305 30.44 17.52 7.91
C ALA A 305 31.24 17.60 9.21
N TRP A 306 32.56 17.79 9.06
CA TRP A 306 33.48 18.00 10.18
C TRP A 306 33.32 19.44 10.67
N GLN A 307 32.99 19.60 11.95
CA GLN A 307 32.93 20.91 12.59
C GLN A 307 34.05 21.02 13.65
N PRO A 308 34.68 22.19 13.80
CA PRO A 308 35.59 22.46 14.91
C PRO A 308 34.74 22.64 16.18
N VAL A 309 34.99 21.81 17.18
CA VAL A 309 34.19 21.70 18.40
C VAL A 309 35.10 21.79 19.61
N SER A 310 34.66 22.50 20.65
CA SER A 310 35.34 22.51 21.94
C SER A 310 35.14 21.17 22.64
N LEU A 311 36.14 20.70 23.39
CA LEU A 311 36.03 19.48 24.20
C LEU A 311 34.78 19.47 25.09
N LEU A 312 34.32 20.64 25.55
CA LEU A 312 33.13 20.80 26.40
C LEU A 312 31.79 20.56 25.67
N GLN A 313 31.78 20.56 24.34
CA GLN A 313 30.58 20.37 23.50
C GLN A 313 30.38 18.92 23.05
N LEU A 314 31.32 18.02 23.37
CA LEU A 314 31.20 16.59 23.07
C LEU A 314 30.38 15.90 24.17
N ASN A 315 29.11 15.56 23.87
CA ASN A 315 28.19 14.91 24.82
C ASN A 315 28.67 13.51 25.27
N THR A 316 29.56 12.88 24.50
CA THR A 316 30.19 11.59 24.82
C THR A 316 31.44 11.70 25.69
N TRP A 317 31.92 12.92 25.97
CA TRP A 317 33.08 13.13 26.83
C TRP A 317 32.61 13.35 28.26
N SER A 318 32.88 12.38 29.14
CA SER A 318 32.73 12.53 30.59
C SER A 318 34.10 12.89 31.20
N PRO A 319 34.46 14.18 31.26
CA PRO A 319 35.70 14.57 31.92
C PRO A 319 35.63 14.12 33.38
N ARG A 320 36.69 13.46 33.85
CA ARG A 320 36.90 13.19 35.27
C ARG A 320 37.24 14.51 35.96
N TRP A 321 36.24 15.34 36.19
CA TRP A 321 36.35 16.65 36.83
C TRP A 321 37.22 16.66 38.08
N PRO A 322 37.17 15.66 38.98
CA PRO A 322 38.05 15.62 40.15
C PRO A 322 39.54 15.50 39.79
N PHE A 323 39.87 14.69 38.77
CA PHE A 323 41.24 14.55 38.27
C PHE A 323 41.68 15.83 37.57
N PHE A 324 40.82 16.39 36.72
CA PHE A 324 41.15 17.57 35.95
C PHE A 324 41.34 18.81 36.83
N LEU A 325 40.42 19.06 37.76
CA LEU A 325 40.55 20.11 38.77
C LEU A 325 41.75 19.83 39.69
N GLY A 326 41.98 18.57 40.07
CA GLY A 326 43.15 18.19 40.85
C GLY A 326 44.48 18.52 40.17
N THR A 327 44.63 18.19 38.88
CA THR A 327 45.89 18.39 38.14
C THR A 327 46.09 19.83 37.66
N PHE A 328 45.04 20.52 37.20
CA PHE A 328 45.17 21.85 36.59
C PHE A 328 44.87 23.01 37.55
N VAL A 329 44.16 22.75 38.66
CA VAL A 329 43.87 23.78 39.68
C VAL A 329 44.53 23.43 41.01
N GLY A 330 44.37 22.19 41.48
CA GLY A 330 44.92 21.72 42.74
C GLY A 330 46.44 21.69 42.77
N LEU A 331 47.08 21.09 41.77
CA LEU A 331 48.55 20.93 41.70
C LEU A 331 49.28 22.27 41.56
N PRO A 332 48.84 23.24 40.72
CA PRO A 332 49.42 24.58 40.68
C PRO A 332 49.16 25.38 41.95
N SER A 333 47.97 25.23 42.57
CA SER A 333 47.66 25.90 43.85
C SER A 333 48.53 25.35 44.98
N LEU A 334 48.75 24.04 45.02
CA LEU A 334 49.66 23.40 45.98
C LEU A 334 51.10 23.88 45.76
N LEU A 335 51.57 23.89 44.51
CA LEU A 335 52.89 24.40 44.15
C LEU A 335 53.05 25.87 44.57
N LEU A 336 52.03 26.70 44.35
CA LEU A 336 51.97 28.10 44.80
C LEU A 336 52.13 28.22 46.31
N VAL A 337 51.36 27.44 47.08
CA VAL A 337 51.43 27.46 48.54
C VAL A 337 52.81 26.99 49.03
N THR A 338 53.36 25.93 48.43
CA THR A 338 54.71 25.45 48.78
C THR A 338 55.81 26.45 48.41
N ALA A 339 55.68 27.15 47.28
CA ALA A 339 56.63 28.17 46.85
C ALA A 339 56.56 29.43 47.73
N ALA A 340 55.35 29.86 48.11
CA ALA A 340 55.13 30.98 49.03
C ALA A 340 55.69 30.71 50.43
N LEU A 341 55.65 29.45 50.89
CA LEU A 341 56.22 29.04 52.17
C LEU A 341 57.76 28.88 52.13
N ALA A 342 58.35 28.65 50.96
CA ALA A 342 59.78 28.34 50.81
C ALA A 342 60.67 29.55 50.48
N LEU A 343 60.12 30.68 50.00
CA LEU A 343 60.91 31.80 49.46
C LEU A 343 60.40 33.17 49.98
N PRO A 344 61.06 33.79 50.99
CA PRO A 344 60.68 35.11 51.45
C PRO A 344 61.32 36.21 50.58
N GLY A 345 60.47 36.96 49.86
CA GLY A 345 60.83 38.25 49.25
C GLY A 345 60.91 38.28 47.73
N ALA A 346 60.03 39.10 47.13
CA ALA A 346 60.06 39.65 45.77
C ALA A 346 59.85 38.73 44.54
N VAL A 347 59.77 37.40 44.69
CA VAL A 347 59.41 36.48 43.58
C VAL A 347 57.90 36.17 43.54
N GLU A 348 57.15 36.57 44.57
CA GLU A 348 55.73 36.25 44.78
C GLU A 348 54.81 36.74 43.65
N ALA A 349 55.08 37.91 43.05
CA ALA A 349 54.25 38.43 41.97
C ALA A 349 54.43 37.65 40.66
N ALA A 350 55.65 37.17 40.37
CA ALA A 350 55.97 36.45 39.13
C ALA A 350 55.43 35.02 39.15
N THR A 351 55.48 34.34 40.30
CA THR A 351 54.93 32.98 40.45
C THR A 351 53.40 32.99 40.50
N VAL A 352 52.77 34.00 41.11
CA VAL A 352 51.31 34.20 41.05
C VAL A 352 50.84 34.54 39.64
N ALA A 353 51.57 35.39 38.90
CA ALA A 353 51.25 35.68 37.51
C ALA A 353 51.43 34.47 36.58
N ALA A 354 52.49 33.68 36.76
CA ALA A 354 52.74 32.49 35.95
C ALA A 354 51.69 31.39 36.18
N SER A 355 51.25 31.19 37.42
CA SER A 355 50.23 30.19 37.77
C SER A 355 48.82 30.61 37.34
N LEU A 356 48.44 31.88 37.52
CA LEU A 356 47.20 32.42 36.96
C LEU A 356 47.21 32.40 35.42
N GLY A 357 48.35 32.69 34.80
CA GLY A 357 48.53 32.58 33.35
C GLY A 357 48.41 31.13 32.85
N PHE A 358 48.93 30.16 33.61
CA PHE A 358 48.82 28.74 33.27
C PHE A 358 47.39 28.20 33.45
N ALA A 359 46.72 28.58 34.55
CA ALA A 359 45.31 28.22 34.79
C ALA A 359 44.39 28.88 33.75
N GLY A 360 44.58 30.16 33.46
CA GLY A 360 43.86 30.89 32.42
C GLY A 360 44.14 30.32 31.02
N GLY A 361 45.39 29.94 30.73
CA GLY A 361 45.79 29.30 29.49
C GLY A 361 45.19 27.90 29.31
N ALA A 362 45.09 27.10 30.38
CA ALA A 362 44.45 25.78 30.35
C ALA A 362 42.93 25.88 30.15
N ILE A 363 42.26 26.83 30.81
CA ILE A 363 40.84 27.10 30.59
C ILE A 363 40.61 27.61 29.16
N GLY A 364 41.47 28.52 28.68
CA GLY A 364 41.45 29.00 27.30
C GLY A 364 41.65 27.86 26.28
N ALA A 365 42.59 26.95 26.52
CA ALA A 365 42.85 25.81 25.64
C ALA A 365 41.66 24.84 25.55
N LEU A 366 40.86 24.69 26.62
CA LEU A 366 39.64 23.88 26.60
C LEU A 366 38.47 24.57 25.90
N ALA A 367 38.39 25.90 26.02
CA ALA A 367 37.34 26.70 25.38
C ALA A 367 37.56 26.89 23.88
N VAL A 368 38.82 26.83 23.43
CA VAL A 368 39.17 26.90 22.01
C VAL A 368 38.77 25.59 21.31
N PRO A 369 38.22 25.62 20.09
CA PRO A 369 37.84 24.42 19.36
C PRO A 369 39.07 23.75 18.71
N TRP A 370 39.74 22.88 19.46
CA TRP A 370 40.92 22.13 18.99
C TRP A 370 40.59 20.84 18.23
N ILE A 371 39.36 20.32 18.35
CA ILE A 371 38.99 19.00 17.84
C ILE A 371 37.99 19.15 16.71
N HIS A 372 38.24 18.47 15.60
CA HIS A 372 37.24 18.30 14.55
C HIS A 372 36.45 17.02 14.83
N ALA A 373 35.14 17.14 14.96
CA ALA A 373 34.25 16.00 15.12
C ALA A 373 33.17 16.04 14.04
N ARG A 374 32.72 14.86 13.58
CA ARG A 374 31.55 14.78 12.70
C ARG A 374 30.32 15.14 13.49
N ARG A 375 29.45 15.95 12.89
CA ARG A 375 28.24 16.48 13.53
C ARG A 375 27.32 15.38 14.12
N LYS A 376 27.26 14.19 13.51
CA LYS A 376 26.52 13.04 14.05
C LYS A 376 26.96 12.55 15.44
N HIS A 377 28.15 12.94 15.91
CA HIS A 377 28.67 12.61 17.25
C HIS A 377 28.51 13.77 18.25
N LEU A 378 27.88 14.87 17.85
CA LEU A 378 27.70 16.08 18.65
C LEU A 378 26.29 16.21 19.25
N SER A 379 25.31 15.47 18.73
CA SER A 379 23.92 15.45 19.20
C SER A 379 23.69 14.40 20.27
#